data_AF-A0A7V1GTA5-F1
#
_entry.id   AF-A0A7V1GTA5-F1
#
_cell.length_a   1.000
_cell.length_b   1.000
_cell.length_c   1.000
_cell.angle_alpha   90.00
_cell.angle_beta   90.00
_cell.angle_gamma   90.00
#
_symmetry.space_group_name_H-M   'P 1'
#
loop_
_entity.id
_entity.type
_entity.pdbx_description
1 polymer ?
#
loop_
_entity_poly.entity_id
_entity_poly.type
_entity_poly.pdbx_seq_one_letter_code
_entity_poly.pdbx_strand_id
1 'polypeptide(L)' 'PVLVCGQDHRGRWFGRTETQAPEIDGVVYLTEPAPVGQVIPVRIVGASTYDLRGTPLLDVSVDTKPLGI' A
#
# COMPACT_ATOMS: atom_id res chain seq x y z
N PRO A 1 -0.30 -4.81 8.25
CA PRO A 1 -0.02 -5.32 6.88
C PRO A 1 -1.19 -4.96 5.97
N VAL A 2 -0.95 -4.72 4.68
CA VAL A 2 -1.99 -4.34 3.71
C VAL A 2 -1.79 -5.13 2.44
N LEU A 3 -2.85 -5.78 1.95
CA LEU A 3 -2.91 -6.37 0.61
C LEU A 3 -3.12 -5.25 -0.41
N VAL A 4 -2.22 -5.09 -1.37
CA VAL A 4 -2.34 -4.10 -2.45
C VAL A 4 -3.36 -4.60 -3.49
N CYS A 5 -4.47 -3.88 -3.64
CA CYS A 5 -5.55 -4.24 -4.55
C CYS A 5 -5.39 -3.61 -5.95
N GLY A 6 -4.69 -2.48 -6.04
CA GLY A 6 -4.46 -1.79 -7.31
C GLY A 6 -4.82 -0.31 -7.23
N GLN A 7 -5.38 0.22 -8.32
CA GLN A 7 -5.84 1.60 -8.42
C GLN A 7 -7.35 1.68 -8.55
N ASP A 8 -7.96 2.70 -7.93
CA ASP A 8 -9.37 3.01 -8.12
C ASP A 8 -9.61 3.75 -9.46
N HIS A 9 -10.89 4.09 -9.75
CA HIS A 9 -11.28 4.82 -10.95
C HIS A 9 -10.66 6.23 -11.07
N ARG A 10 -10.00 6.74 -10.03
CA ARG A 10 -9.29 8.03 -10.00
C ARG A 10 -7.77 7.86 -10.06
N GLY A 11 -7.29 6.63 -10.27
CA GLY A 11 -5.86 6.31 -10.30
C GLY A 11 -5.20 6.29 -8.91
N ARG A 12 -5.97 6.29 -7.81
CA ARG A 12 -5.41 6.25 -6.46
C ARG A 12 -5.10 4.82 -6.05
N TRP A 13 -3.90 4.61 -5.51
CA TRP A 13 -3.50 3.31 -4.98
C TRP A 13 -4.29 2.96 -3.72
N PHE A 14 -4.78 1.73 -3.65
CA PHE A 14 -5.50 1.25 -2.48
C PHE A 14 -5.23 -0.23 -2.18
N GLY A 15 -5.54 -0.60 -0.95
CA GLY A 15 -5.46 -1.96 -0.45
C GLY A 15 -6.41 -2.19 0.71
N ARG A 16 -6.31 -3.36 1.32
CA ARG A 16 -7.12 -3.76 2.49
C ARG A 16 -6.26 -4.40 3.57
N THR A 17 -6.60 -4.13 4.83
CA THR A 17 -6.09 -4.91 5.96
C THR A 17 -6.77 -6.28 6.02
N GLU A 18 -6.27 -7.17 6.88
CA GLU A 18 -6.90 -8.47 7.13
C GLU A 18 -8.33 -8.37 7.68
N THR A 19 -8.66 -7.25 8.34
CA THR A 19 -9.96 -6.98 8.96
C THR A 19 -10.95 -6.29 8.03
N GLN A 20 -10.54 -5.93 6.81
CA GLN A 20 -11.37 -5.23 5.84
C GLN A 20 -11.86 -6.22 4.78
N ALA A 21 -13.16 -6.53 4.85
CA ALA A 21 -13.85 -7.35 3.87
C ALA A 21 -13.91 -6.65 2.50
N PRO A 22 -13.86 -7.41 1.40
CA PRO A 22 -14.06 -6.86 0.05
C PRO A 22 -15.42 -6.17 -0.07
N GLU A 23 -15.45 -5.02 -0.77
CA GLU A 23 -16.63 -4.22 -1.16
C GLU A 23 -17.51 -3.64 -0.04
N ILE A 24 -17.54 -4.26 1.14
CA ILE A 24 -18.41 -3.89 2.26
C ILE A 24 -17.69 -2.95 3.23
N ASP A 25 -16.42 -3.23 3.53
CA ASP A 25 -15.62 -2.39 4.40
C ASP A 25 -14.88 -1.31 3.60
N GLY A 26 -14.40 -0.28 4.31
CA GLY A 26 -13.55 0.74 3.71
C GLY A 26 -12.19 0.20 3.26
N VAL A 27 -11.36 1.09 2.72
CA VAL A 27 -10.04 0.71 2.17
C VAL A 27 -8.89 1.47 2.83
N VAL A 28 -7.66 1.03 2.57
CA VAL A 28 -6.45 1.79 2.87
C VAL A 28 -5.95 2.44 1.58
N TYR A 29 -6.03 3.77 1.48
CA TYR A 29 -5.40 4.52 0.40
C TYR A 29 -3.90 4.66 0.65
N LEU A 30 -3.09 4.29 -0.34
CA LEU A 30 -1.63 4.35 -0.26
C LEU A 30 -1.11 5.67 -0.80
N THR A 31 -0.11 6.25 -0.13
CA THR A 31 0.54 7.50 -0.57
C THR A 31 1.47 7.29 -1.76
N GLU A 32 1.87 6.04 -2.03
CA GLU A 32 2.84 5.68 -3.05
C GLU A 32 2.42 4.39 -3.78
N PRO A 33 2.87 4.17 -5.03
CA PRO A 33 2.68 2.92 -5.75
C PRO A 33 3.25 1.71 -4.99
N ALA A 34 2.57 0.57 -5.11
CA ALA A 34 3.02 -0.68 -4.51
C ALA A 34 2.67 -1.89 -5.41
N PRO A 35 3.37 -3.03 -5.28
CA PRO A 35 3.11 -4.20 -6.10
C PRO A 35 1.73 -4.80 -5.84
N VAL A 36 0.85 -4.80 -6.84
CA VAL A 36 -0.49 -5.38 -6.76
C VAL A 36 -0.43 -6.88 -6.44
N GLY A 37 -1.33 -7.34 -5.56
CA GLY A 37 -1.40 -8.73 -5.12
C GLY A 37 -0.42 -9.09 -4.01
N GLN A 38 0.46 -8.17 -3.58
CA GLN A 38 1.35 -8.40 -2.44
C GLN A 38 0.78 -7.86 -1.14
N VAL A 39 1.09 -8.55 -0.04
CA VAL A 39 0.83 -8.06 1.32
C VAL A 39 2.11 -7.37 1.82
N ILE A 40 2.04 -6.07 2.04
CA ILE A 40 3.21 -5.26 2.39
C ILE A 40 3.07 -4.60 3.77
N PRO A 41 4.19 -4.26 4.43
CA PRO A 41 4.15 -3.40 5.61
C PRO A 41 3.74 -1.98 5.20
N VAL A 42 2.78 -1.41 5.93
CA VAL A 42 2.25 -0.06 5.71
C VAL A 42 2.09 0.60 7.07
N ARG A 43 2.56 1.86 7.20
CA ARG A 43 2.27 2.70 8.36
C ARG A 43 1.01 3.52 8.09
N ILE A 44 0.00 3.40 8.94
CA ILE A 44 -1.19 4.25 8.87
C ILE A 44 -0.82 5.66 9.34
N VAL A 45 -1.12 6.66 8.51
CA VAL A 45 -0.79 8.09 8.72
C VAL A 45 -2.03 8.95 8.90
N GLY A 46 -3.22 8.39 8.69
CA GLY A 46 -4.48 9.08 8.95
C GLY A 46 -5.69 8.19 8.73
N ALA A 47 -6.84 8.66 9.19
CA ALA A 47 -8.13 8.02 9.03
C ALA A 47 -9.18 9.04 8.57
N SER A 48 -10.10 8.58 7.73
CA SER A 48 -11.37 9.23 7.40
C SER A 48 -12.50 8.40 8.03
N THR A 49 -13.77 8.72 7.75
CA THR A 49 -14.92 8.06 8.42
C THR A 49 -14.91 6.52 8.28
N TYR A 50 -14.53 6.00 7.11
CA TYR A 50 -14.47 4.55 6.86
C TYR A 50 -13.14 4.09 6.25
N ASP A 51 -12.32 5.02 5.76
CA ASP A 51 -11.08 4.73 5.05
C ASP A 51 -9.85 5.10 5.87
N LEU A 52 -8.76 4.39 5.62
CA LEU A 52 -7.45 4.72 6.16
C LEU A 52 -6.55 5.31 5.07
N ARG A 53 -5.53 6.07 5.49
CA ARG A 53 -4.41 6.46 4.63
C ARG A 53 -3.13 5.86 5.19
N GLY A 54 -2.31 5.29 4.32
CA GLY A 54 -1.08 4.61 4.72
C GLY A 54 0.09 4.89 3.79
N THR A 55 1.30 4.89 4.35
CA THR A 55 2.55 4.98 3.61
C THR A 55 3.24 3.61 3.61
N PRO A 56 3.50 3.03 2.43
CA PRO A 56 4.28 1.80 2.30
C PRO A 56 5.64 1.90 3.00
N LEU A 57 6.06 0.84 3.69
CA LEU A 57 7.41 0.73 4.27
C LEU A 57 8.29 -0.15 3.36
N LEU A 58 8.22 0.07 2.05
CA LEU A 58 9.03 -0.67 1.10
C LEU A 58 10.49 -0.27 1.29
N ASP A 59 11.32 -1.22 1.72
CA ASP A 59 12.77 -1.03 1.71
C ASP A 59 13.19 -0.84 0.25
N VAL A 60 13.75 0.33 -0.04
CA VAL A 60 14.48 0.54 -1.29
C VAL A 60 15.69 -0.38 -1.21
N SER A 61 15.59 -1.55 -1.84
CA SER A 61 16.77 -2.34 -2.19
C SER A 61 17.62 -1.48 -3.11
N VAL A 62 18.58 -0.76 -2.52
CA VAL A 62 19.59 -0.03 -3.26
C VAL A 62 20.34 -1.09 -4.06
N ASP A 63 20.23 -1.05 -5.38
CA ASP A 63 20.99 -1.91 -6.28
C ASP A 63 22.47 -1.48 -6.18
N THR A 64 23.15 -1.88 -5.10
CA THR A 64 24.60 -1.77 -4.98
C THR A 64 25.21 -2.83 -5.88
N LYS A 65 25.15 -2.63 -7.19
CA LYS A 65 26.13 -3.23 -8.08
C LYS A 65 27.48 -2.64 -7.67
N PRO A 66 28.44 -3.45 -7.17
CA PRO A 66 29.78 -2.92 -6.95
C PRO A 66 30.28 -2.42 -8.31
N LEU A 67 30.71 -1.16 -8.36
CA LEU A 67 31.48 -0.67 -9.49
C LEU A 67 32.73 -1.53 -9.54
N GLY A 68 32.73 -2.51 -10.46
CA GLY A 68 33.92 -3.26 -10.82
C GLY A 68 34.90 -2.27 -11.43
N ILE A 69 35.82 -1.80 -10.59
CA ILE A 69 37.07 -1.17 -10.98
C ILE A 69 38.21 -2.03 -10.45
#